data_AF-A0A4Y2EW95-F1
#
_entry.id   AF-A0A4Y2EW95-F1
#
_cell.length_a   1.000
_cell.length_b   1.000
_cell.length_c   1.000
_cell.angle_alpha   90.00
_cell.angle_beta   90.00
_cell.angle_gamma   90.00
#
_symmetry.space_group_name_H-M   'P 1'
#
loop_
_entity.id
_entity.type
_entity.pdbx_description
1 polymer ?
#
loop_
_entity_poly.entity_id
_entity_poly.type
_entity_poly.pdbx_seq_one_letter_code
_entity_poly.pdbx_strand_id
1 'polypeptide(L)'
;MIHLQNICFEIEKFCDVKLTSSEHVDTKPSRIAWDNEDAAKLSQWLSEHNPFPKIDVIMSIDSGIVGGNEVNCHLSEEIGRDMISKMMEGKKFQNVKFKRKGKVVTLASINSSVKICNISIVVDPIYFFTGYA
;
A
#
# COMPACT_ATOMS: atom_id res chain seq x y z
N MET A 1 -18.65 -0.60 0.60
CA MET A 1 -17.97 -0.90 -0.69
C MET A 1 -18.80 -0.42 -1.90
N ILE A 2 -19.42 0.76 -1.79
CA ILE A 2 -20.33 1.34 -2.80
C ILE A 2 -19.60 1.63 -4.13
N HIS A 3 -18.30 1.91 -4.08
CA HIS A 3 -17.51 2.24 -5.26
C HIS A 3 -17.40 1.10 -6.28
N LEU A 4 -17.31 -0.16 -5.84
CA LEU A 4 -17.21 -1.30 -6.76
C LEU A 4 -18.54 -1.55 -7.49
N GLN A 5 -19.66 -1.42 -6.78
CA GLN A 5 -21.00 -1.54 -7.35
C GLN A 5 -21.29 -0.43 -8.38
N ASN A 6 -20.86 0.80 -8.09
CA ASN A 6 -20.98 1.91 -9.03
C ASN A 6 -20.16 1.67 -10.31
N ILE A 7 -18.94 1.11 -10.19
CA ILE A 7 -18.12 0.78 -11.36
C ILE A 7 -18.80 -0.31 -12.20
N CYS A 8 -19.30 -1.38 -11.58
CA CYS A 8 -20.04 -2.42 -12.29
C CYS A 8 -21.27 -1.84 -13.02
N PHE A 9 -22.05 -0.99 -12.35
CA PHE A 9 -23.21 -0.33 -12.93
C PHE A 9 -22.86 0.55 -14.15
N GLU A 10 -21.80 1.35 -14.05
CA GLU A 10 -21.38 2.20 -15.18
C GLU A 10 -20.80 1.37 -16.34
N ILE A 11 -20.13 0.25 -16.07
CA ILE A 11 -19.66 -0.68 -17.12
C ILE A 11 -20.85 -1.38 -17.79
N GLU A 12 -21.83 -1.85 -17.02
CA GLU A 12 -23.07 -2.43 -17.53
C GLU A 12 -23.78 -1.46 -18.49
N LYS A 13 -23.92 -0.20 -18.07
CA LYS A 13 -24.50 0.86 -18.89
C LYS A 13 -23.69 1.16 -20.14
N PHE A 14 -22.36 1.16 -20.05
CA PHE A 14 -21.48 1.39 -21.21
C PHE A 14 -21.56 0.25 -22.23
N CYS A 15 -21.62 -0.99 -21.75
CA CYS A 15 -21.67 -2.18 -22.59
C CYS A 15 -23.08 -2.54 -23.07
N ASP A 16 -24.12 -1.86 -22.58
CA ASP A 16 -25.54 -2.21 -22.78
C ASP A 16 -25.86 -3.66 -22.37
N VAL A 17 -25.22 -4.12 -21.29
CA VAL A 17 -25.41 -5.45 -20.71
C VAL A 17 -25.93 -5.28 -19.30
N LYS A 18 -26.97 -6.04 -18.93
CA LYS A 18 -27.51 -6.05 -17.57
C LYS A 18 -27.09 -7.32 -16.88
N LEU A 19 -26.24 -7.23 -15.86
CA LEU A 19 -25.89 -8.39 -15.03
C LEU A 19 -27.13 -8.78 -14.22
N THR A 20 -27.55 -10.04 -14.36
CA THR A 20 -28.62 -10.57 -13.52
C THR A 20 -28.02 -11.13 -12.24
N SER A 21 -28.66 -10.89 -11.09
CA SER A 21 -28.17 -11.34 -9.77
C SER A 21 -28.05 -12.87 -9.63
N SER A 22 -28.50 -13.62 -10.63
CA SER A 22 -28.34 -15.08 -10.74
C SER A 22 -26.98 -15.51 -11.28
N GLU A 23 -26.27 -14.66 -12.02
CA GLU A 23 -25.02 -15.05 -12.70
C GLU A 23 -23.81 -15.01 -11.76
N HIS A 24 -23.86 -14.18 -10.70
CA HIS A 24 -22.75 -14.05 -9.75
C HIS A 24 -23.26 -14.03 -8.31
N VAL A 25 -22.68 -14.86 -7.44
CA VAL A 25 -23.11 -14.96 -6.03
C VAL A 25 -22.88 -13.66 -5.26
N ASP A 26 -21.82 -12.92 -5.60
CA ASP A 26 -21.45 -11.70 -4.88
C ASP A 26 -22.29 -10.48 -5.28
N THR A 27 -23.03 -10.55 -6.40
CA THR A 27 -24.00 -9.49 -6.78
C THR A 27 -25.36 -9.68 -6.12
N LYS A 28 -25.52 -10.72 -5.30
CA LYS A 28 -26.75 -10.95 -4.54
C LYS A 28 -26.95 -9.80 -3.53
N PRO A 29 -28.17 -9.26 -3.40
CA PRO A 29 -28.45 -8.17 -2.47
C PRO A 29 -28.03 -8.45 -1.03
N SER A 30 -28.14 -9.71 -0.58
CA SER A 30 -27.69 -10.11 0.76
C SER A 30 -26.17 -10.05 0.94
N ARG A 31 -25.39 -10.49 -0.07
CA ARG A 31 -23.92 -10.40 -0.04
C ARG A 31 -23.46 -8.95 -0.08
N ILE A 32 -24.06 -8.15 -0.96
CA ILE A 32 -23.86 -6.70 -1.04
C ILE A 32 -24.14 -6.02 0.30
N ALA A 33 -25.25 -6.37 0.96
CA ALA A 33 -25.61 -5.81 2.25
C ALA A 33 -24.58 -6.16 3.33
N TRP A 34 -24.17 -7.44 3.42
CA TRP A 34 -23.14 -7.87 4.37
C TRP A 34 -21.78 -7.23 4.11
N ASP A 35 -21.32 -7.18 2.87
CA ASP A 35 -20.05 -6.54 2.52
C ASP A 35 -20.04 -5.06 2.89
N ASN A 36 -21.18 -4.38 2.73
CA ASN A 36 -21.33 -2.99 3.15
C ASN A 36 -21.36 -2.84 4.67
N GLU A 37 -22.02 -3.75 5.38
CA GLU A 37 -22.07 -3.76 6.85
C GLU A 37 -20.67 -4.04 7.44
N ASP A 38 -19.96 -5.04 6.91
CA ASP A 38 -18.62 -5.40 7.37
C ASP A 38 -17.58 -4.32 7.02
N ALA A 39 -17.69 -3.70 5.84
CA ALA A 39 -16.88 -2.53 5.52
C ALA A 39 -17.15 -1.36 6.47
N ALA A 40 -18.41 -1.15 6.88
CA ALA A 40 -18.75 -0.12 7.85
C ALA A 40 -18.18 -0.43 9.25
N LYS A 41 -18.29 -1.69 9.70
CA LYS A 41 -17.67 -2.16 10.96
C LYS A 41 -16.16 -1.97 10.94
N LEU A 42 -15.49 -2.38 9.86
CA LEU A 42 -14.05 -2.21 9.71
C LEU A 42 -13.65 -0.73 9.71
N SER A 43 -14.40 0.12 8.99
CA SER A 43 -14.14 1.56 8.97
C SER A 43 -14.35 2.18 10.35
N GLN A 44 -15.38 1.78 11.09
CA GLN A 44 -15.62 2.25 12.45
C GLN A 44 -14.47 1.81 13.36
N TRP A 45 -14.09 0.54 13.32
CA TRP A 45 -12.99 0.02 14.12
C TRP A 45 -11.68 0.75 13.85
N LEU A 46 -11.33 1.00 12.57
CA LEU A 46 -10.15 1.77 12.18
C LEU A 46 -10.22 3.24 12.61
N SER A 47 -11.43 3.83 12.68
CA SER A 47 -11.60 5.20 13.16
C SER A 47 -11.37 5.33 14.67
N GLU A 48 -11.79 4.32 15.43
CA GLU A 48 -11.59 4.23 16.89
C GLU A 48 -10.14 3.80 17.22
N HIS A 49 -9.54 2.96 16.38
CA HIS A 49 -8.20 2.39 16.54
C HIS A 49 -7.30 2.80 15.38
N ASN A 50 -7.02 4.10 15.24
CA ASN A 50 -6.23 4.61 14.12
C ASN A 50 -4.85 3.93 14.05
N PRO A 51 -4.58 3.08 13.05
CA PRO A 51 -3.29 2.39 12.94
C PRO A 51 -2.20 3.29 12.34
N PHE A 52 -2.55 4.50 11.90
CA PHE A 52 -1.65 5.49 11.31
C PHE A 52 -1.55 6.71 12.22
N PRO A 53 -0.79 6.63 13.34
CA PRO A 53 -0.51 7.81 14.13
C PRO A 53 0.19 8.86 13.28
N LYS A 54 -0.14 10.14 13.47
CA LYS A 54 0.60 11.24 12.82
C LYS A 54 1.98 11.33 13.46
N ILE A 55 2.96 10.73 12.81
CA ILE A 55 4.37 10.74 13.21
C ILE A 55 5.19 11.44 12.12
N ASP A 56 6.30 12.05 12.53
CA ASP A 56 7.26 12.76 11.65
C ASP A 56 8.29 11.81 11.01
N VAL A 57 8.21 10.52 11.32
CA VAL A 57 9.09 9.47 10.81
C VAL A 57 8.33 8.46 9.95
N ILE A 58 9.04 7.85 9.01
CA ILE A 58 8.48 6.76 8.20
C ILE A 58 8.70 5.45 8.95
N MET A 59 7.63 4.73 9.26
CA MET A 59 7.69 3.48 9.99
C MET A 59 6.98 2.36 9.23
N SER A 60 7.57 1.17 9.25
CA SER A 60 6.90 -0.06 8.82
C SER A 60 5.84 -0.45 9.84
N ILE A 61 4.59 -0.62 9.41
CA ILE A 61 3.50 -1.05 10.31
C ILE A 61 3.63 -2.53 10.67
N ASP A 62 4.10 -3.34 9.72
CA ASP A 62 4.33 -4.77 9.92
C ASP A 62 5.44 -5.02 10.94
N SER A 63 6.54 -4.26 10.83
CA SER A 63 7.74 -4.52 11.63
C SER A 63 8.07 -3.48 12.71
N GLY A 64 7.35 -2.36 12.79
CA GLY A 64 7.68 -1.24 13.67
C GLY A 64 9.02 -0.56 13.36
N ILE A 65 9.74 -0.98 12.30
CA ILE A 65 11.05 -0.42 11.96
C ILE A 65 10.88 1.00 11.43
N VAL A 66 11.61 1.93 12.04
CA VAL A 66 11.69 3.32 11.59
C VAL A 66 12.77 3.45 10.52
N GLY A 67 12.43 4.08 9.41
CA GLY A 67 13.35 4.40 8.33
C GLY A 67 14.34 5.48 8.72
N GLY A 68 15.59 5.32 8.30
CA GLY A 68 16.60 6.38 8.39
C GLY A 68 16.33 7.54 7.43
N ASN A 69 17.17 8.57 7.50
CA ASN A 69 17.09 9.78 6.66
C ASN A 69 17.25 9.49 5.15
N GLU A 70 17.82 8.33 4.81
CA GLU A 70 17.95 7.84 3.45
C GLU A 70 16.63 7.35 2.84
N VAL A 71 15.63 6.99 3.66
CA VAL A 71 14.36 6.45 3.18
C VAL A 71 13.50 7.57 2.62
N ASN A 72 13.21 7.49 1.32
CA ASN A 72 12.44 8.50 0.61
C ASN A 72 11.27 7.92 -0.20
N CYS A 73 10.81 6.71 0.15
CA CYS A 73 9.70 6.06 -0.56
C CYS A 73 8.37 6.84 -0.53
N HIS A 74 8.17 7.69 0.47
CA HIS A 74 7.04 8.62 0.56
C HIS A 74 7.01 9.66 -0.57
N LEU A 75 8.17 9.97 -1.18
CA LEU A 75 8.32 10.88 -2.33
C LEU A 75 8.38 10.12 -3.66
N SER A 76 7.90 8.87 -3.70
CA SER A 76 8.02 8.00 -4.88
C SER A 76 7.39 8.58 -6.14
N GLU A 77 6.25 9.27 -6.03
CA GLU A 77 5.63 9.92 -7.17
C GLU A 77 6.49 11.08 -7.70
N GLU A 78 6.92 11.99 -6.81
CA GLU A 78 7.71 13.16 -7.19
C GLU A 78 9.04 12.75 -7.83
N ILE A 79 9.77 11.84 -7.17
CA ILE A 79 11.04 11.31 -7.67
C ILE A 79 10.83 10.53 -8.98
N GLY A 80 9.73 9.79 -9.09
CA GLY A 80 9.37 9.06 -10.30
C GLY A 80 9.11 10.00 -11.48
N ARG A 81 8.34 11.07 -11.26
CA ARG A 81 8.06 12.11 -12.27
C ARG A 81 9.33 12.83 -12.69
N ASP A 82 10.15 13.28 -11.75
CA ASP A 82 11.44 13.92 -12.02
C ASP A 82 12.37 13.00 -12.84
N MET A 83 12.44 11.71 -12.47
CA MET A 83 13.22 10.72 -13.21
C MET A 83 12.73 10.58 -14.65
N ILE A 84 11.42 10.44 -14.86
CA ILE A 84 10.83 10.29 -16.20
C ILE A 84 11.10 11.55 -17.04
N SER A 85 10.90 12.74 -16.50
CA SER A 85 11.17 14.01 -17.21
C SER A 85 12.62 14.08 -17.70
N LYS A 86 13.59 13.89 -16.80
CA LYS A 86 15.04 13.88 -17.12
C LYS A 86 15.44 12.78 -18.12
N MET A 87 14.68 11.69 -18.14
CA MET A 87 14.93 10.54 -19.00
C MET A 87 14.42 10.75 -20.42
N MET A 88 13.28 11.45 -20.56
CA MET A 88 12.62 11.75 -21.83
C MET A 88 13.19 13.01 -22.51
N GLU A 89 13.81 13.92 -21.75
CA GLU A 89 14.48 15.11 -22.28
C GLU A 89 15.51 14.75 -23.37
N GLY A 90 15.20 15.19 -24.60
CA GLY A 90 16.10 15.09 -25.75
C GLY A 90 16.31 13.68 -26.31
N LYS A 91 15.50 12.68 -25.92
CA LYS A 91 15.67 11.28 -26.36
C LYS A 91 14.41 10.71 -26.97
N LYS A 92 14.57 9.91 -28.03
CA LYS A 92 13.52 9.03 -28.56
C LYS A 92 13.27 7.90 -27.57
N PHE A 93 12.02 7.44 -27.48
CA PHE A 93 11.60 6.34 -26.59
C PHE A 93 12.47 5.08 -26.71
N GLN A 94 12.95 4.75 -27.91
CA GLN A 94 13.89 3.66 -28.17
C GLN A 94 15.18 3.72 -27.32
N ASN A 95 15.68 4.93 -27.02
CA ASN A 95 16.98 5.16 -26.39
C ASN A 95 16.86 5.44 -24.88
N VAL A 96 15.65 5.36 -24.35
CA VAL A 96 15.31 5.56 -22.94
C VAL A 96 15.83 4.36 -22.14
N LYS A 97 16.78 4.60 -21.21
CA LYS A 97 17.36 3.57 -20.33
C LYS A 97 17.21 3.93 -18.86
N PHE A 98 16.65 3.02 -18.06
CA PHE A 98 16.45 3.22 -16.63
C PHE A 98 17.76 3.02 -15.87
N LYS A 99 18.11 3.99 -15.03
CA LYS A 99 19.28 3.91 -14.14
C LYS A 99 18.82 3.46 -12.76
N ARG A 100 19.49 2.43 -12.21
CA ARG A 100 19.22 1.96 -10.83
C ARG A 100 19.46 3.01 -9.75
N LYS A 101 20.25 4.06 -10.03
CA LYS A 101 20.53 5.17 -9.10
C LYS A 101 19.34 6.12 -8.91
N GLY A 102 18.38 6.16 -9.83
CA GLY A 102 17.22 7.06 -9.78
C GLY A 102 16.01 6.49 -9.04
N LYS A 103 16.14 5.31 -8.42
CA LYS A 103 15.03 4.70 -7.67
C LYS A 103 14.97 5.27 -6.26
N VAL A 104 13.77 5.31 -5.70
CA VAL A 104 13.59 5.56 -4.27
C VAL A 104 14.20 4.47 -3.41
N VAL A 105 14.63 4.87 -2.23
CA VAL A 105 15.10 4.02 -1.15
C VAL A 105 13.90 3.64 -0.30
N THR A 106 13.64 2.34 -0.20
CA THR A 106 12.51 1.79 0.53
C THR A 106 12.91 1.41 1.95
N LEU A 107 11.93 1.28 2.86
CA LEU A 107 12.15 0.74 4.20
C LEU A 107 12.83 -0.63 4.19
N ALA A 108 12.62 -1.45 3.16
CA ALA A 108 13.27 -2.75 3.01
C ALA A 108 14.80 -2.67 2.85
N SER A 109 15.35 -1.50 2.54
CA SER A 109 16.81 -1.29 2.52
C SER A 109 17.41 -1.09 3.92
N ILE A 110 16.57 -0.83 4.91
CA ILE A 110 16.98 -0.65 6.30
C ILE A 110 17.18 -2.02 6.93
N ASN A 111 18.33 -2.21 7.56
CA ASN A 111 18.61 -3.43 8.29
C ASN A 111 17.77 -3.45 9.58
N SER A 112 17.02 -4.52 9.77
CA SER A 112 16.30 -4.81 11.02
C SER A 112 17.22 -5.27 12.16
N SER A 113 18.54 -5.07 12.03
CA SER A 113 19.53 -5.61 12.96
C SER A 113 20.23 -4.53 13.77
N VAL A 114 20.42 -4.78 15.05
CA VAL A 114 21.12 -3.92 15.99
C VAL A 114 22.48 -4.53 16.32
N LYS A 115 23.54 -3.71 16.34
CA LYS A 115 24.88 -4.17 16.76
C LYS A 115 25.05 -3.99 18.26
N ILE A 116 25.25 -5.10 18.98
CA ILE A 116 25.59 -5.13 20.40
C ILE A 116 26.94 -5.85 20.53
N CYS A 117 27.94 -5.19 21.10
CA CYS A 117 29.28 -5.79 21.31
C CYS A 117 29.87 -6.44 20.03
N ASN A 118 29.76 -5.77 18.87
CA ASN A 118 30.16 -6.26 17.54
C ASN A 118 29.38 -7.46 16.98
N ILE A 119 28.34 -7.94 17.69
CA ILE A 119 27.43 -8.96 17.20
C ILE A 119 26.20 -8.26 16.62
N SER A 120 25.84 -8.59 15.38
CA SER A 120 24.62 -8.08 14.74
C SER A 120 23.47 -9.01 15.08
N ILE A 121 22.47 -8.52 15.80
CA ILE A 121 21.28 -9.27 16.17
C ILE A 121 20.12 -8.74 15.36
N VAL A 122 19.46 -9.61 14.59
CA VAL A 122 18.23 -9.26 13.87
C VAL A 122 17.08 -9.18 14.88
N VAL A 123 16.39 -8.06 14.88
CA VAL A 123 15.21 -7.83 15.71
C VAL A 123 13.99 -8.25 14.89
N ASP A 124 13.34 -9.33 15.31
CA ASP A 124 12.03 -9.73 14.76
C ASP A 124 10.93 -9.26 15.72
N PRO A 125 10.04 -8.38 15.26
CA PRO A 125 8.93 -7.83 16.04
C PRO A 125 8.01 -8.88 16.64
N ILE A 126 7.86 -10.05 15.99
CA ILE A 126 7.03 -11.16 16.49
C ILE A 126 7.44 -11.58 17.90
N TYR A 127 8.73 -11.53 18.25
CA TYR A 127 9.18 -11.89 19.59
C TYR A 127 8.69 -10.94 20.68
N PHE A 128 8.33 -9.70 20.36
CA PHE A 128 7.79 -8.76 21.36
C PHE A 128 6.30 -8.98 21.63
N PHE A 129 5.55 -9.53 20.66
CA PHE A 129 4.09 -9.65 20.74
C PHE A 129 3.59 -11.07 21.02
N THR A 130 4.48 -12.07 21.06
CA THR A 130 4.15 -13.49 21.34
C THR A 130 4.12 -13.85 22.83
N GLY A 131 4.35 -12.89 23.74
CA GLY A 131 4.39 -13.11 25.19
C GLY A 131 3.04 -13.21 25.91
N TYR A 132 1.91 -13.08 25.22
CA TYR A 132 0.57 -13.24 25.80
C TYR A 132 -0.16 -14.41 25.12
N ALA A 133 -0.08 -15.58 25.75
CA ALA A 133 -0.98 -16.71 25.54
C ALA A 133 -1.60 -17.09 26.89
#